data_AF-A0A7K4DV80-F1
#
_entry.id   AF-A0A7K4DV80-F1
#
_cell.length_a   1.000
_cell.length_b   1.000
_cell.length_c   1.000
_cell.angle_alpha   90.00
_cell.angle_beta   90.00
_cell.angle_gamma   90.00
#
_symmetry.space_group_name_H-M   'P 1'
#
loop_
_entity.id
_entity.type
_entity.pdbx_description
1 polymer ?
#
loop_
_entity_poly.entity_id
_entity_poly.type
_entity_poly.pdbx_seq_one_letter_code
_entity_poly.pdbx_strand_id
1 'polypeptide(L)'
;MADPSTKRWPVIQDILKREGIARQHLNSFDEFLEKGLQSIINEVGQIDIENAEYPYKIQLGKVKLQQPRMMELDGSITHITPAEARLRNVSYSAPVMMEASVVEDGKILESRFVHIG
;
A
#
# COMPACT_ATOMS: atom_id res chain seq x y z
N MET A 1 39.86 29.82 -21.42
CA MET A 1 38.69 30.35 -20.68
C MET A 1 37.73 29.18 -20.50
N ALA A 2 37.51 28.68 -19.28
CA ALA A 2 36.69 27.48 -19.06
C ALA A 2 35.25 27.74 -19.53
N ASP A 3 34.66 26.79 -20.26
CA ASP A 3 33.28 26.86 -20.74
C ASP A 3 32.33 27.15 -19.57
N PRO A 4 31.47 28.18 -19.65
CA PRO A 4 30.44 28.48 -18.65
C PRO A 4 29.59 27.26 -18.23
N SER A 5 29.44 26.27 -19.12
CA SER A 5 28.73 25.00 -18.82
C SER A 5 29.38 24.22 -17.67
N THR A 6 30.72 24.22 -17.57
CA THR A 6 31.48 23.45 -16.58
C THR A 6 31.26 23.97 -15.16
N LYS A 7 30.93 25.26 -14.99
CA LYS A 7 30.64 25.85 -13.67
C LYS A 7 29.30 25.41 -13.08
N ARG A 8 28.35 24.93 -13.90
CA ARG A 8 27.02 24.50 -13.45
C ARG A 8 26.97 23.00 -13.10
N TRP A 9 27.93 22.23 -13.60
CA TRP A 9 28.03 20.79 -13.36
C TRP A 9 28.06 20.39 -11.87
N PRO A 10 28.79 21.08 -10.97
CA PRO A 10 28.80 20.72 -9.56
C PRO A 10 27.42 20.77 -8.90
N VAL A 11 26.57 21.72 -9.31
CA VAL A 11 25.19 21.87 -8.80
C VAL A 11 24.32 20.70 -9.27
N ILE A 12 24.41 20.36 -10.57
CA ILE A 12 23.66 19.22 -11.13
C ILE A 12 24.12 17.91 -10.47
N GLN A 13 25.43 17.74 -10.27
CA GLN A 13 25.98 16.57 -9.62
C GLN A 13 25.52 16.44 -8.16
N ASP A 14 25.41 17.55 -7.42
CA ASP A 14 24.86 17.57 -6.06
C ASP A 14 23.40 17.12 -6.04
N ILE A 15 22.57 17.68 -6.92
CA ILE A 15 21.15 17.31 -7.05
C ILE A 15 21.01 15.82 -7.37
N LEU A 16 21.75 15.29 -8.34
CA LEU A 16 21.68 13.87 -8.72
C LEU A 16 22.16 12.94 -7.60
N LYS A 17 23.15 13.34 -6.79
CA LYS A 17 23.61 12.55 -5.64
C LYS A 17 22.58 12.52 -4.51
N ARG A 18 21.89 13.64 -4.27
CA ARG A 18 20.92 13.78 -3.18
C ARG A 18 19.56 13.17 -3.53
N GLU A 19 19.06 13.51 -4.72
CA GLU A 19 17.73 13.13 -5.20
C GLU A 19 17.73 11.83 -6.00
N GLY A 20 18.87 11.39 -6.54
CA GLY A 20 18.92 10.24 -7.44
C GLY A 20 18.34 10.52 -8.83
N ILE A 21 18.62 9.62 -9.77
CA ILE A 21 18.30 9.81 -11.20
C ILE A 21 16.86 9.39 -11.54
N ALA A 22 16.23 8.54 -10.71
CA ALA A 22 14.94 7.92 -11.02
C ALA A 22 14.00 7.80 -9.80
N ARG A 23 14.01 8.79 -8.90
CA ARG A 23 13.17 8.75 -7.68
C ARG A 23 11.70 9.08 -7.90
N GLN A 24 11.30 9.64 -9.04
CA GLN A 24 9.93 10.06 -9.28
C GLN A 24 8.91 8.93 -9.04
N HIS A 25 9.24 7.70 -9.40
CA HIS A 25 8.35 6.54 -9.18
C HIS A 25 8.32 6.12 -7.72
N LEU A 26 9.46 6.18 -7.02
CA LEU A 26 9.53 5.87 -5.59
C LEU A 26 8.72 6.88 -4.79
N ASN A 27 8.93 8.17 -5.03
CA ASN A 27 8.21 9.24 -4.34
C ASN A 27 6.70 9.14 -4.59
N SER A 28 6.29 8.89 -5.84
CA SER A 28 4.87 8.75 -6.18
C SER A 28 4.24 7.51 -5.53
N PHE A 29 4.98 6.41 -5.47
CA PHE A 29 4.52 5.19 -4.82
C PHE A 29 4.44 5.36 -3.30
N ASP A 30 5.45 5.96 -2.68
CA ASP A 30 5.49 6.22 -1.23
C ASP A 30 4.34 7.16 -0.81
N GLU A 31 4.10 8.24 -1.57
CA GLU A 31 2.97 9.13 -1.33
C GLU A 31 1.61 8.41 -1.48
N PHE A 32 1.49 7.54 -2.49
CA PHE A 32 0.31 6.72 -2.66
C PHE A 32 0.08 5.78 -1.47
N LEU A 33 1.12 5.10 -0.99
CA LEU A 33 1.02 4.20 0.16
C LEU A 33 0.68 4.94 1.46
N GLU A 34 1.34 6.07 1.72
CA GLU A 34 1.19 6.82 2.98
C GLU A 34 -0.14 7.56 3.07
N LYS A 35 -0.63 8.11 1.95
CA LYS A 35 -1.79 9.00 1.94
C LYS A 35 -2.89 8.55 0.97
N GLY A 36 -2.50 8.20 -0.25
CA GLY A 36 -3.45 7.88 -1.32
C GLY A 36 -4.39 6.72 -0.96
N LEU A 37 -3.82 5.61 -0.48
CA LEU A 37 -4.56 4.40 -0.14
C LEU A 37 -5.64 4.66 0.92
N GLN A 38 -5.26 5.32 2.03
CA GLN A 38 -6.20 5.64 3.10
C GLN A 38 -7.24 6.67 2.65
N SER A 39 -6.87 7.62 1.79
CA SER A 39 -7.82 8.61 1.23
C SER A 39 -8.93 7.92 0.44
N ILE A 40 -8.59 6.93 -0.39
CA ILE A 40 -9.58 6.18 -1.19
C ILE A 40 -10.54 5.41 -0.27
N ILE A 41 -10.03 4.75 0.77
CA ILE A 41 -10.89 4.01 1.71
C ILE A 41 -11.80 4.97 2.49
N ASN A 42 -11.28 6.13 2.90
CA ASN A 42 -12.07 7.14 3.60
C ASN A 42 -13.17 7.75 2.71
N GLU A 43 -12.93 7.86 1.41
CA GLU A 43 -13.91 8.36 0.44
C GLU A 43 -15.11 7.39 0.30
N VAL A 44 -14.85 6.08 0.29
CA VAL A 44 -15.92 5.07 0.29
C VAL A 44 -16.63 5.05 1.65
N GLY A 45 -15.87 5.02 2.75
CA GLY A 45 -16.36 5.17 4.13
C GLY A 45 -17.17 3.99 4.68
N GLN A 46 -18.27 3.61 4.02
CA GLN A 46 -19.13 2.50 4.44
C GLN A 46 -19.79 1.82 3.24
N ILE A 47 -20.15 0.56 3.43
CA ILE A 47 -20.91 -0.23 2.47
C ILE A 47 -22.23 -0.62 3.13
N ASP A 48 -23.35 -0.21 2.53
CA ASP A 48 -24.68 -0.57 2.98
C ASP A 48 -25.04 -1.96 2.44
N ILE A 49 -25.46 -2.88 3.33
CA ILE A 49 -25.91 -4.23 2.96
C ILE A 49 -27.42 -4.31 3.13
N GLU A 50 -28.12 -4.42 2.00
CA GLU A 50 -29.57 -4.57 1.96
C GLU A 50 -29.95 -6.04 2.27
N ASN A 51 -30.30 -6.30 3.51
CA ASN A 51 -30.89 -7.57 3.94
C ASN A 51 -32.34 -7.32 4.39
N ALA A 52 -33.26 -8.18 3.96
CA ALA A 52 -34.70 -8.01 4.16
C ALA A 52 -35.14 -8.09 5.62
N GLU A 53 -34.41 -8.84 6.47
CA GLU A 53 -34.73 -8.97 7.90
C GLU A 53 -33.87 -8.07 8.80
N TYR A 54 -32.58 -7.89 8.48
CA TYR A 54 -31.62 -7.18 9.32
C TYR A 54 -30.63 -6.37 8.47
N PRO A 55 -30.96 -5.11 8.10
CA PRO A 55 -30.04 -4.26 7.35
C PRO A 55 -28.86 -3.87 8.24
N TYR A 56 -27.64 -4.07 7.73
CA TYR A 56 -26.41 -3.70 8.43
C TYR A 56 -25.45 -2.98 7.49
N LYS A 57 -24.50 -2.27 8.07
CA LYS A 57 -23.47 -1.52 7.36
C LYS A 57 -22.10 -2.09 7.67
N ILE A 58 -21.22 -2.11 6.68
CA ILE A 58 -19.80 -2.39 6.90
C ILE A 58 -19.07 -1.05 6.86
N GLN A 59 -18.60 -0.60 8.01
CA GLN A 59 -17.78 0.60 8.10
C GLN A 59 -16.31 0.25 7.80
N LEU A 60 -15.72 0.97 6.86
CA LEU A 60 -14.33 0.78 6.44
C LEU A 60 -13.41 1.64 7.30
N GLY A 61 -12.37 1.03 7.85
CA GLY A 61 -11.46 1.65 8.79
C GLY A 61 -10.05 1.84 8.22
N LYS A 62 -9.04 1.61 9.06
CA LYS A 62 -7.64 1.83 8.70
C LYS A 62 -7.08 0.70 7.83
N VAL A 63 -6.26 1.07 6.86
CA VAL A 63 -5.48 0.12 6.06
C VAL A 63 -4.11 -0.10 6.67
N LYS A 64 -3.61 -1.33 6.61
CA LYS A 64 -2.29 -1.76 7.08
C LYS A 64 -1.65 -2.66 6.04
N LEU A 65 -0.46 -2.29 5.61
CA LEU A 65 0.38 -3.12 4.76
C LEU A 65 1.21 -4.07 5.63
N GLN A 66 1.25 -5.33 5.24
CA GLN A 66 2.15 -6.32 5.83
C GLN A 66 3.46 -6.41 5.03
N GLN A 67 4.42 -7.18 5.54
CA GLN A 67 5.66 -7.41 4.81
C GLN A 67 5.45 -8.33 3.60
N PRO A 68 6.21 -8.14 2.51
CA PRO A 68 6.17 -9.02 1.36
C PRO A 68 6.36 -10.49 1.71
N ARG A 69 5.46 -11.34 1.21
CA ARG A 69 5.40 -12.77 1.56
C ARG A 69 4.72 -13.56 0.45
N MET A 70 4.92 -14.87 0.45
CA MET A 70 4.15 -15.80 -0.39
C MET A 70 3.48 -16.89 0.46
N MET A 71 2.42 -17.48 -0.08
CA MET A 71 1.83 -18.71 0.43
C MET A 71 2.42 -19.89 -0.33
N GLU A 72 3.01 -20.84 0.39
CA GLU A 72 3.57 -22.06 -0.19
C GLU A 72 2.45 -23.10 -0.44
N LEU A 73 2.77 -24.18 -1.15
CA LEU A 73 1.80 -25.21 -1.55
C LEU A 73 1.14 -25.93 -0.35
N ASP A 74 1.82 -25.96 0.78
CA ASP A 74 1.32 -26.54 2.03
C ASP A 74 0.49 -25.55 2.87
N GLY A 75 0.28 -24.33 2.35
CA GLY A 75 -0.45 -23.25 3.03
C GLY A 75 0.40 -22.47 4.03
N SER A 76 1.69 -22.80 4.18
CA SER A 76 2.59 -22.01 5.03
C SER A 76 2.91 -20.64 4.40
N ILE A 77 3.27 -19.67 5.24
CA ILE A 77 3.56 -18.29 4.81
C ILE A 77 5.05 -18.01 5.03
N THR A 78 5.73 -17.60 3.96
CA THR A 78 7.16 -17.28 3.98
C THR A 78 7.41 -15.86 3.50
N HIS A 79 8.31 -15.14 4.18
CA HIS A 79 8.81 -13.87 3.68
C HIS A 79 9.75 -14.09 2.52
N ILE A 80 9.70 -13.17 1.56
CA ILE A 80 10.43 -13.30 0.31
C ILE A 80 11.20 -12.03 0.05
N THR A 81 12.34 -12.17 -0.62
CA THR A 81 13.14 -11.06 -1.12
C THR A 81 12.86 -10.79 -2.59
N PRO A 82 13.18 -9.59 -3.11
CA PRO A 82 13.04 -9.31 -4.54
C PRO A 82 13.87 -10.24 -5.44
N ALA A 83 15.01 -10.76 -4.95
CA ALA A 83 15.83 -11.70 -5.70
C ALA A 83 15.17 -13.08 -5.80
N GLU A 84 14.68 -13.61 -4.68
CA GLU A 84 13.95 -14.89 -4.65
C GLU A 84 12.68 -14.84 -5.50
N ALA A 85 11.94 -13.74 -5.44
CA ALA A 85 10.73 -13.55 -6.25
C ALA A 85 11.02 -13.71 -7.75
N ARG A 86 12.11 -13.11 -8.24
CA ARG A 86 12.55 -13.22 -9.64
C ARG A 86 13.01 -14.63 -9.98
N LEU A 87 13.82 -15.26 -9.11
CA LEU A 87 14.35 -16.60 -9.35
C LEU A 87 13.25 -17.68 -9.39
N ARG A 88 12.20 -17.51 -8.58
CA ARG A 88 11.06 -18.43 -8.52
C ARG A 88 9.93 -18.07 -9.48
N ASN A 89 10.05 -16.97 -10.22
CA ASN A 89 8.99 -16.41 -11.09
C ASN A 89 7.66 -16.20 -10.33
N VAL A 90 7.74 -15.56 -9.16
CA VAL A 90 6.60 -15.21 -8.30
C VAL A 90 6.53 -13.70 -8.07
N SER A 91 5.37 -13.21 -7.62
CA SER A 91 5.17 -11.79 -7.35
C SER A 91 5.79 -11.38 -6.00
N TYR A 92 6.52 -10.26 -6.01
CA TYR A 92 6.95 -9.60 -4.78
C TYR A 92 5.82 -8.69 -4.26
N SER A 93 4.86 -9.28 -3.56
CA SER A 93 3.65 -8.60 -3.07
C SER A 93 3.52 -8.66 -1.55
N ALA A 94 2.92 -7.60 -1.01
CA ALA A 94 2.62 -7.43 0.41
C ALA A 94 1.10 -7.49 0.63
N PRO A 95 0.61 -8.26 1.61
CA PRO A 95 -0.79 -8.29 1.98
C PRO A 95 -1.28 -6.93 2.48
N VAL A 96 -2.44 -6.52 1.99
CA VAL A 96 -3.18 -5.35 2.43
C VAL A 96 -4.29 -5.80 3.37
N MET A 97 -4.20 -5.35 4.61
CA MET A 97 -5.20 -5.60 5.65
C MET A 97 -6.02 -4.34 5.86
N MET A 98 -7.34 -4.46 5.87
CA MET A 98 -8.24 -3.33 6.15
C MET A 98 -9.10 -3.67 7.35
N GLU A 99 -9.20 -2.73 8.29
CA GLU A 99 -10.17 -2.82 9.37
C GLU A 99 -11.59 -2.68 8.81
N ALA A 100 -12.46 -3.63 9.11
CA ALA A 100 -13.87 -3.60 8.76
C ALA A 100 -14.69 -3.82 10.02
N SER A 101 -15.66 -2.93 10.26
CA SER A 101 -16.57 -2.99 11.39
C SER A 101 -18.00 -3.24 10.92
N VAL A 102 -18.66 -4.24 11.48
CA VAL A 102 -20.09 -4.52 11.22
C VAL A 102 -20.92 -3.64 12.15
N VAL A 103 -21.80 -2.81 11.57
CA VAL A 103 -22.66 -1.87 12.28
C VAL A 103 -24.13 -2.22 12.02
N GLU A 104 -24.86 -2.52 13.09
CA GLU A 104 -26.30 -2.79 13.08
C GLU A 104 -26.97 -1.88 14.11
N ASP A 105 -28.08 -1.22 13.75
CA ASP A 105 -28.79 -0.27 14.61
C ASP A 105 -27.88 0.80 15.28
N GLY A 106 -26.85 1.24 14.55
CA GLY A 106 -25.88 2.24 15.04
C GLY A 106 -24.87 1.71 16.06
N LYS A 107 -24.85 0.40 16.34
CA LYS A 107 -23.89 -0.26 17.22
C LYS A 107 -22.89 -1.08 16.43
N ILE A 108 -21.61 -0.99 16.81
CA ILE A 108 -20.56 -1.85 16.27
C ILE A 108 -20.67 -3.23 16.94
N LEU A 109 -20.95 -4.27 16.16
CA LEU A 109 -21.05 -5.65 16.62
C LEU A 109 -19.67 -6.33 16.68
N GLU A 110 -18.89 -6.18 15.60
CA GLU A 110 -17.57 -6.80 15.44
C GLU A 110 -16.67 -5.84 14.66
N SER A 111 -15.40 -5.76 15.03
CA SER A 111 -14.35 -5.14 14.20
C SER A 111 -13.20 -6.13 14.02
N ARG A 112 -12.72 -6.27 12.79
CA ARG A 112 -11.59 -7.12 12.47
C ARG A 112 -10.79 -6.61 11.27
N PHE A 113 -9.51 -6.99 11.22
CA PHE A 113 -8.70 -6.79 10.03
C PHE A 113 -8.99 -7.91 9.02
N VAL A 114 -9.46 -7.52 7.83
CA VAL A 114 -9.73 -8.41 6.72
C VAL A 114 -8.66 -8.24 5.66
N HIS A 115 -8.20 -9.35 5.08
CA HIS A 115 -7.29 -9.34 3.94
C HIS A 115 -8.04 -8.93 2.68
N ILE A 116 -7.61 -7.86 2.00
CA ILE A 116 -8.28 -7.32 0.81
C ILE A 116 -7.46 -7.46 -0.49
N GLY A 117 -6.22 -7.94 -0.40
CA GLY A 117 -5.34 -8.14 -1.55
C GLY A 117 -3.90 -8.39 -1.14
#